data_AF-A0A3S9SVY5-F1
#
_entry.id   AF-A0A3S9SVY5-F1
#
_cell.length_a   1.000
_cell.length_b   1.000
_cell.length_c   1.000
_cell.angle_alpha   90.00
_cell.angle_beta   90.00
_cell.angle_gamma   90.00
#
_symmetry.space_group_name_H-M   'P 1'
#
loop_
_entity.id
_entity.type
_entity.pdbx_description
1 polymer ?
#
loop_
_entity_poly.entity_id
_entity_poly.type
_entity_poly.pdbx_seq_one_letter_code
_entity_poly.pdbx_strand_id
1 'polypeptide(L)'
;MDIQKNQSLLIMREELIKRKRKMERYGKIGVYGMVIGVLPLMKLFSISEVNISVITSPWIWGGLILMAFSYTYNKVYYEKAKERFKALKEELINQIRYDYCLTCEEREKFLKETKEKYDINLYWK
;
A
#
# COMPACT_ATOMS: atom_id res chain seq x y z
N MET A 1 -3.66 -35.64 -7.78
CA MET A 1 -3.29 -35.09 -6.44
C MET A 1 -3.25 -33.55 -6.50
N ASP A 2 -4.19 -32.92 -7.22
CA ASP A 2 -3.94 -31.59 -7.84
C ASP A 2 -4.93 -30.50 -7.41
N ILE A 3 -6.07 -30.87 -6.81
CA ILE A 3 -7.09 -29.92 -6.35
C ILE A 3 -6.60 -29.10 -5.15
N GLN A 4 -5.92 -29.75 -4.20
CA GLN A 4 -5.50 -29.13 -2.93
C GLN A 4 -4.38 -28.11 -3.14
N LYS A 5 -3.48 -28.39 -4.09
CA LYS A 5 -2.46 -27.42 -4.50
C LYS A 5 -3.13 -26.20 -5.14
N ASN A 6 -4.13 -26.40 -6.03
CA ASN A 6 -4.73 -25.29 -6.80
C ASN A 6 -5.50 -24.35 -5.89
N GLN A 7 -6.11 -24.90 -4.85
CA GLN A 7 -6.68 -24.10 -3.77
C GLN A 7 -5.61 -23.28 -3.03
N SER A 8 -4.42 -23.84 -2.76
CA SER A 8 -3.33 -23.10 -2.10
C SER A 8 -2.88 -21.86 -2.89
N LEU A 9 -2.67 -21.98 -4.21
CA LEU A 9 -2.31 -20.83 -5.06
C LEU A 9 -3.41 -19.76 -5.09
N LEU A 10 -4.67 -20.18 -5.16
CA LEU A 10 -5.81 -19.27 -5.13
C LEU A 10 -5.91 -18.54 -3.80
N ILE A 11 -5.70 -19.24 -2.67
CA ILE A 11 -5.70 -18.66 -1.33
C ILE A 11 -4.57 -17.63 -1.19
N MET A 12 -3.36 -17.94 -1.63
CA MET A 12 -2.26 -16.98 -1.60
C MET A 12 -2.51 -15.76 -2.47
N ARG A 13 -3.11 -15.94 -3.66
CA ARG A 13 -3.51 -14.83 -4.52
C ARG A 13 -4.53 -13.93 -3.82
N GLU A 14 -5.53 -14.50 -3.16
CA GLU A 14 -6.53 -13.75 -2.39
C GLU A 14 -5.91 -12.97 -1.22
N GLU A 15 -5.01 -13.60 -0.46
CA GLU A 15 -4.28 -12.93 0.60
C GLU A 15 -3.41 -11.79 0.04
N LEU A 16 -2.77 -12.00 -1.11
CA LEU A 16 -1.95 -11.00 -1.78
C LEU A 16 -2.79 -9.80 -2.26
N ILE A 17 -3.99 -10.03 -2.78
CA ILE A 17 -4.96 -8.97 -3.13
C ILE A 17 -5.38 -8.20 -1.86
N LYS A 18 -5.70 -8.91 -0.77
CA LYS A 18 -6.09 -8.30 0.50
C LYS A 18 -4.96 -7.42 1.05
N ARG A 19 -3.71 -7.85 0.94
CA ARG A 19 -2.52 -7.09 1.34
C ARG A 19 -2.26 -5.88 0.44
N LYS A 20 -2.43 -6.01 -0.88
CA LYS A 20 -2.36 -4.86 -1.82
C LYS A 20 -3.34 -3.76 -1.42
N ARG A 21 -4.62 -4.12 -1.20
CA ARG A 21 -5.65 -3.15 -0.75
C ARG A 21 -5.30 -2.49 0.58
N LYS A 22 -4.73 -3.24 1.53
CA LYS A 22 -4.29 -2.70 2.82
C LYS A 22 -3.14 -1.70 2.66
N MET A 23 -2.14 -2.03 1.84
CA MET A 23 -1.02 -1.14 1.50
C MET A 23 -1.52 0.14 0.82
N GLU A 24 -2.40 0.04 -0.17
CA GLU A 24 -3.00 1.19 -0.84
C GLU A 24 -3.80 2.07 0.11
N ARG A 25 -4.55 1.47 1.04
CA ARG A 25 -5.29 2.22 2.07
C ARG A 25 -4.34 3.05 2.93
N TYR A 26 -3.24 2.47 3.42
CA TYR A 26 -2.25 3.24 4.20
C TYR A 26 -1.55 4.31 3.36
N GLY A 27 -1.26 4.03 2.09
CA GLY A 27 -0.70 5.01 1.15
C GLY A 27 -1.65 6.20 0.95
N LYS A 28 -2.95 5.92 0.72
CA LYS A 28 -3.99 6.96 0.57
C LYS A 28 -4.15 7.79 1.85
N ILE A 29 -4.21 7.15 3.02
CA ILE A 29 -4.30 7.86 4.31
C ILE A 29 -3.10 8.79 4.49
N GLY A 30 -1.89 8.35 4.16
CA GLY A 30 -0.69 9.20 4.20
C GLY A 30 -0.77 10.42 3.26
N VAL A 31 -1.31 10.25 2.05
CA VAL A 31 -1.51 11.34 1.09
C VAL A 31 -2.60 12.31 1.56
N TYR A 32 -3.76 11.81 2.01
CA TYR A 32 -4.84 12.67 2.52
C TYR A 32 -4.42 13.46 3.77
N GLY A 33 -3.66 12.84 4.66
CA GLY A 33 -3.10 13.52 5.83
C GLY A 33 -2.15 14.67 5.44
N MET A 34 -1.34 14.50 4.39
CA MET A 34 -0.50 15.59 3.87
C MET A 34 -1.32 16.68 3.18
N VAL A 35 -2.30 16.33 2.36
CA VAL A 35 -3.13 17.32 1.63
C VAL A 35 -3.95 18.18 2.58
N ILE A 36 -4.59 17.57 3.58
CA ILE A 36 -5.38 18.29 4.59
C ILE A 36 -4.48 19.12 5.51
N GLY A 37 -3.24 18.69 5.76
CA GLY A 37 -2.31 19.44 6.61
C GLY A 37 -1.63 20.61 5.91
N VAL A 38 -1.19 20.42 4.67
CA VAL A 38 -0.35 21.39 3.95
C VAL A 38 -1.20 22.49 3.32
N LEU A 39 -2.38 22.19 2.75
CA LEU A 39 -3.22 23.20 2.08
C LEU A 39 -3.68 24.34 3.01
N PRO A 40 -4.13 24.08 4.25
CA PRO A 40 -4.52 25.15 5.18
C PRO A 40 -3.32 25.98 5.64
N LEU A 41 -2.16 25.34 5.86
CA LEU A 41 -0.92 26.05 6.21
C LEU A 41 -0.50 26.98 5.07
N MET A 42 -0.51 26.51 3.83
CA MET A 42 -0.18 27.35 2.67
C MET A 42 -1.15 28.52 2.54
N LYS A 43 -2.46 28.31 2.76
CA LYS A 43 -3.44 29.40 2.78
C LYS A 43 -3.17 30.44 3.87
N LEU A 44 -2.77 30.01 5.07
CA LEU A 44 -2.38 30.91 6.15
C LEU A 44 -1.14 31.74 5.75
N PHE A 45 -0.08 31.13 5.22
CA PHE A 45 1.12 31.89 4.83
C PHE A 45 0.95 32.80 3.60
N SER A 46 -0.05 32.55 2.75
CA SER A 46 -0.37 33.41 1.59
C SER A 46 -1.20 34.65 1.93
N ILE A 47 -1.73 34.75 3.16
CA ILE A 47 -2.45 35.94 3.62
C ILE A 47 -1.40 36.86 4.26
N SER A 48 -1.09 37.98 3.62
CA SER A 48 -0.04 38.94 4.03
C SER A 48 -0.28 39.63 5.39
N GLU A 49 -1.41 39.37 6.03
CA GLU A 49 -1.82 39.93 7.34
C GLU A 49 -2.11 38.83 8.38
N VAL A 50 -1.46 37.67 8.30
CA VAL A 50 -1.61 36.71 9.40
C VAL A 50 -0.95 37.26 10.65
N ASN A 51 -1.81 37.67 11.58
CA ASN A 51 -1.48 38.00 12.95
C ASN A 51 -0.54 36.92 13.52
N ILE A 52 0.69 37.29 13.86
CA ILE A 52 1.71 36.38 14.41
C ILE A 52 1.15 35.60 15.61
N SER A 53 0.21 36.20 16.36
CA SER A 53 -0.52 35.57 17.47
C SER A 53 -1.30 34.30 17.09
N VAL A 54 -1.78 34.21 15.85
CA VAL A 54 -2.49 33.02 15.33
C VAL A 54 -1.49 31.90 15.05
N ILE A 55 -0.35 32.21 14.43
CA ILE A 55 0.70 31.22 14.09
C ILE A 55 1.40 30.67 15.34
N THR A 56 1.55 31.50 16.38
CA THR A 56 2.09 31.07 17.68
C THR A 56 1.04 30.41 18.57
N SER A 57 -0.20 30.26 18.11
CA SER A 57 -1.25 29.61 18.89
C SER A 57 -0.85 28.15 19.19
N PRO A 58 -0.86 27.74 20.47
CA PRO A 58 -0.54 26.37 20.88
C PRO A 58 -1.40 25.31 20.17
N TRP A 59 -2.61 25.68 19.75
CA TRP A 59 -3.53 24.80 19.02
C TRP A 59 -3.03 24.48 17.60
N ILE A 60 -2.39 25.42 16.92
CA ILE A 60 -1.79 25.19 15.59
C ILE A 60 -0.57 24.28 15.72
N TRP A 61 0.30 24.53 16.70
CA TRP A 61 1.46 23.67 16.97
C TRP A 61 1.04 22.26 17.41
N GLY A 62 0.01 22.15 18.25
CA GLY A 62 -0.59 20.86 18.62
C GLY A 62 -1.13 20.09 17.41
N GLY A 63 -1.83 20.77 16.50
CA GLY A 63 -2.29 20.20 15.23
C GLY A 63 -1.14 19.74 14.32
N LEU A 64 -0.10 20.56 14.18
CA LEU A 64 1.11 20.23 13.40
C LEU A 64 1.84 19.01 13.94
N ILE A 65 2.02 18.95 15.26
CA ILE A 65 2.65 17.81 15.94
C ILE A 65 1.83 16.53 15.72
N LEU A 66 0.51 16.56 15.96
CA LEU A 66 -0.36 15.40 15.74
C LEU A 66 -0.35 14.93 14.29
N MET A 67 -0.28 15.84 13.33
CA MET A 67 -0.13 15.48 11.91
C MET A 67 1.22 14.82 11.62
N ALA A 68 2.32 15.37 12.16
CA ALA A 68 3.66 14.78 11.98
C ALA A 68 3.74 13.37 12.59
N PHE A 69 3.13 13.15 13.75
CA PHE A 69 3.01 11.82 14.37
C PHE A 69 2.12 10.89 13.56
N SER A 70 0.95 11.34 13.11
CA SER A 70 0.06 10.54 12.27
C SER A 70 0.71 10.15 10.94
N TYR A 71 1.48 11.06 10.35
CA TYR A 71 2.23 10.81 9.12
C TYR A 71 3.35 9.80 9.34
N THR A 72 4.19 9.98 10.36
CA THR A 72 5.28 9.04 10.66
C THR A 72 4.74 7.65 11.01
N TYR A 73 3.66 7.58 11.79
CA TYR A 73 2.98 6.32 12.09
C TYR A 73 2.45 5.67 10.79
N ASN A 74 1.64 6.36 9.99
CA ASN A 74 1.12 5.80 8.73
C ASN A 74 2.23 5.38 7.76
N LYS A 75 3.34 6.14 7.69
CA LYS A 75 4.51 5.78 6.88
C LYS A 75 5.12 4.46 7.33
N VAL A 76 5.33 4.27 8.63
CA VAL A 76 5.86 3.00 9.18
C VAL A 76 4.93 1.82 8.86
N TYR A 77 3.61 2.01 9.01
CA TYR A 77 2.64 0.95 8.69
C TYR A 77 2.54 0.67 7.20
N TYR A 78 2.69 1.69 6.36
CA TYR A 78 2.75 1.55 4.91
C TYR A 78 3.99 0.74 4.49
N GLU A 79 5.18 1.09 4.97
CA GLU A 79 6.41 0.36 4.66
C GLU A 79 6.33 -1.10 5.12
N LYS A 80 5.86 -1.35 6.36
CA LYS A 80 5.63 -2.72 6.84
C LYS A 80 4.62 -3.49 5.98
N ALA A 81 3.56 -2.84 5.50
CA ALA A 81 2.58 -3.47 4.63
C ALA A 81 3.17 -3.78 3.24
N LYS A 82 4.00 -2.88 2.71
CA LYS A 82 4.70 -3.01 1.43
C LYS A 82 5.73 -4.13 1.45
N GLU A 83 6.54 -4.22 2.50
CA GLU A 83 7.50 -5.33 2.69
C GLU A 83 6.80 -6.69 2.73
N ARG A 84 5.73 -6.81 3.53
CA ARG A 84 4.94 -8.05 3.60
C ARG A 84 4.30 -8.41 2.27
N PHE A 85 3.81 -7.42 1.53
CA PHE A 85 3.29 -7.63 0.19
C PHE A 85 4.38 -8.14 -0.76
N LYS A 86 5.57 -7.55 -0.73
CA LYS A 86 6.71 -7.96 -1.55
C LYS A 86 7.15 -9.39 -1.23
N ALA A 87 7.26 -9.74 0.06
CA ALA A 87 7.62 -11.08 0.50
C ALA A 87 6.61 -12.14 0.01
N LEU A 88 5.31 -11.90 0.22
CA LEU A 88 4.25 -12.82 -0.23
C LEU A 88 4.21 -12.94 -1.76
N LYS A 89 4.52 -11.86 -2.47
CA LYS A 89 4.63 -11.87 -3.93
C LYS A 89 5.80 -12.73 -4.40
N GLU A 90 6.96 -12.59 -3.79
CA GLU A 90 8.14 -13.41 -4.12
C GLU A 90 7.91 -14.88 -3.79
N GLU A 91 7.25 -15.18 -2.66
CA GLU A 91 6.84 -16.53 -2.28
C GLU A 91 5.91 -17.15 -3.34
N LEU A 92 4.88 -16.42 -3.77
CA LEU A 92 3.95 -16.89 -4.80
C LEU A 92 4.67 -17.14 -6.13
N ILE A 93 5.60 -16.26 -6.53
CA ILE A 93 6.44 -16.45 -7.73
C ILE A 93 7.28 -17.72 -7.62
N ASN A 94 7.92 -17.95 -6.47
CA ASN A 94 8.75 -19.13 -6.26
C ASN A 94 7.91 -20.42 -6.31
N GLN A 95 6.73 -20.43 -5.70
CA GLN A 95 5.84 -21.60 -5.77
C GLN A 95 5.42 -21.89 -7.21
N ILE A 96 5.00 -20.88 -7.97
CA ILE A 96 4.65 -21.04 -9.40
C ILE A 96 5.84 -21.55 -10.22
N ARG A 97 7.07 -21.13 -9.87
CA ARG A 97 8.29 -21.49 -10.60
C ARG A 97 8.77 -22.92 -10.31
N TYR A 98 8.78 -23.33 -9.04
CA TYR A 98 9.48 -24.54 -8.60
C TYR A 98 8.57 -25.67 -8.13
N ASP A 99 7.46 -25.36 -7.46
CA ASP A 99 6.60 -26.36 -6.82
C ASP A 99 5.41 -26.78 -7.69
N TYR A 100 5.19 -26.04 -8.79
CA TYR A 100 3.97 -26.12 -9.56
C TYR A 100 4.18 -26.47 -11.03
N CYS A 101 3.96 -27.75 -11.35
CA CYS A 101 3.68 -28.19 -12.72
C CYS A 101 2.22 -27.87 -13.08
N LEU A 102 1.89 -26.58 -13.23
CA LEU A 102 0.76 -26.22 -14.11
C LEU A 102 1.20 -26.51 -15.54
N THR A 103 0.26 -26.93 -16.40
CA THR A 103 0.53 -26.90 -17.83
C THR A 103 0.95 -25.46 -18.23
N CYS A 104 1.77 -25.31 -19.27
CA CYS A 104 2.25 -23.98 -19.66
C CYS A 104 1.08 -23.00 -19.89
N GLU A 105 -0.04 -23.50 -20.41
CA GLU A 105 -1.27 -22.72 -20.63
C GLU A 105 -1.98 -22.29 -19.33
N GLU A 106 -2.14 -23.18 -18.35
CA GLU A 106 -2.80 -22.83 -17.08
C GLU A 106 -1.96 -21.84 -16.26
N ARG A 107 -0.63 -22.00 -16.28
CA ARG A 107 0.31 -21.06 -15.67
C ARG A 107 0.16 -19.68 -16.30
N GLU A 108 0.15 -19.62 -17.63
CA GLU A 108 0.04 -18.37 -18.36
C GLU A 108 -1.31 -17.70 -18.15
N LYS A 109 -2.39 -18.47 -18.11
CA LYS A 109 -3.73 -17.98 -17.76
C LYS A 109 -3.76 -17.40 -16.35
N PHE A 110 -3.16 -18.06 -15.36
CA PHE A 110 -3.08 -17.57 -14.00
C PHE A 110 -2.29 -16.25 -13.89
N LEU A 111 -1.13 -16.18 -14.55
CA LEU A 111 -0.31 -14.96 -14.59
C LEU A 111 -1.04 -13.80 -15.26
N LYS A 112 -1.69 -14.07 -16.40
CA LYS A 112 -2.45 -13.08 -17.17
C LYS A 112 -3.64 -12.57 -16.37
N GLU A 113 -4.47 -13.45 -15.80
CA GLU A 113 -5.60 -13.05 -14.96
C GLU A 113 -5.14 -12.21 -13.76
N THR A 114 -4.03 -12.60 -13.12
CA THR A 114 -3.53 -11.90 -11.94
C THR A 114 -3.02 -10.49 -12.28
N LYS A 115 -2.38 -10.34 -13.44
CA LYS A 115 -1.94 -9.04 -13.96
C LYS A 115 -3.10 -8.18 -14.42
N GLU A 116 -4.03 -8.70 -15.23
CA GLU A 116 -5.11 -7.92 -15.83
C GLU A 116 -6.18 -7.51 -14.81
N LYS A 117 -6.60 -8.43 -13.92
CA LYS A 117 -7.70 -8.16 -12.98
C LYS A 117 -7.25 -7.41 -11.73
N TYR A 118 -6.02 -7.65 -11.28
CA TYR A 118 -5.55 -7.14 -9.99
C TYR A 118 -4.32 -6.25 -10.09
N ASP A 119 -3.79 -6.03 -11.29
CA ASP A 119 -2.59 -5.21 -11.52
C ASP A 119 -1.42 -5.69 -10.63
N ILE A 120 -1.23 -7.00 -10.58
CA ILE A 120 -0.13 -7.63 -9.86
C ILE A 120 0.69 -8.41 -10.88
N ASN A 121 1.89 -7.91 -11.15
CA ASN A 121 2.82 -8.57 -12.05
C ASN A 121 3.58 -9.70 -11.32
N LEU A 122 3.21 -10.95 -11.61
CA LEU A 122 3.89 -12.16 -11.10
C LEU A 122 4.91 -12.75 -12.10
N TYR A 123 5.17 -12.09 -13.23
CA TYR A 123 6.22 -12.54 -14.15
C TYR A 123 7.59 -12.35 -13.50
N TRP A 124 8.42 -13.37 -13.62
CA TRP A 124 9.83 -13.36 -13.20
C TRP A 124 10.70 -12.81 -14.34
N LYS A 125 11.72 -12.02 -13.99
CA LYS A 125 12.82 -11.64 -14.89
C LYS A 125 13.97 -12.63 -14.73
#